data_AF-A0A9D9CIB8-F1
#
_entry.id   AF-A0A9D9CIB8-F1
#
_cell.length_a   1.000
_cell.length_b   1.000
_cell.length_c   1.000
_cell.angle_alpha   90.00
_cell.angle_beta   90.00
_cell.angle_gamma   90.00
#
_symmetry.space_group_name_H-M   'P 1'
#
loop_
_entity.id
_entity.type
_entity.pdbx_description
1 polymer ?
#
loop_
_entity_poly.entity_id
_entity_poly.type
_entity_poly.pdbx_seq_one_letter_code
_entity_poly.pdbx_strand_id
1 'polypeptide(L)'
;MKKLLSILFVVLATLFAFSCEKNETTKKTNEPEIPVIPEEVVSPEEFEIEINVKDITATSATATATPNGSNRYFFRVITKMELDAFGIYNDDYQIFEYIIENPNSGNWLTSGYATLDCTLAAETDYLAVAFNFENWEAMHLQDDEMKLFRYAFKTPKGAEVDPNSLFSTSDLVTNHTDFNLTVTPSKSDAQWTYYIWTKKSYDETLANEAQANIVMRSYFGLNNIAVEQGYSFGDIIQEDKLGRKGTHTISSYQTLKNNTDYVVVLFYVDPTTTDPTSVYDYNYVAVPFKTVEPSKDNIATLEVSEPVIVADGFKYSVNFLVKTNQYAIDMKVGAQLWGNYEFEKYWDPNDWSQIQAFFLYRTSVEEETLAAAKSAEGATISFPGVDKEDYVFFFEAINEENTPTQFAVRVEPSAFNNVQ
;
A
#
# COMPACT_ATOMS: atom_id res chain seq x y z
N MET A 1 19.92 6.45 29.64
CA MET A 1 18.46 6.63 29.68
C MET A 1 18.04 7.59 28.58
N LYS A 2 17.73 7.06 27.40
CA LYS A 2 16.65 7.47 26.49
C LYS A 2 16.65 6.44 25.36
N LYS A 3 15.48 5.83 25.17
CA LYS A 3 15.24 4.63 24.38
C LYS A 3 15.50 4.94 22.90
N LEU A 4 16.39 4.19 22.25
CA LEU A 4 16.26 3.96 20.81
C LEU A 4 15.07 3.01 20.64
N LEU A 5 13.92 3.56 20.25
CA LEU A 5 12.86 2.76 19.63
C LEU A 5 13.38 2.44 18.23
N SER A 6 13.94 1.24 18.08
CA SER A 6 14.16 0.64 16.77
C SER A 6 12.79 0.26 16.22
N ILE A 7 12.19 1.15 15.43
CA ILE A 7 11.05 0.82 14.59
C ILE A 7 11.61 -0.01 13.44
N LEU A 8 11.24 -1.29 13.43
CA LEU A 8 11.48 -2.22 12.34
C LEU A 8 10.54 -1.85 11.17
N PHE A 9 10.87 -0.80 10.42
CA PHE A 9 10.29 -0.51 9.12
C PHE A 9 10.94 -1.43 8.09
N VAL A 10 10.32 -2.57 7.79
CA VAL A 10 10.67 -3.36 6.62
C VAL A 10 9.65 -3.01 5.53
N VAL A 11 10.13 -2.20 4.58
CA VAL A 11 9.54 -1.89 3.26
C VAL A 11 8.22 -1.11 3.28
N LEU A 12 8.29 0.21 3.50
CA LEU A 12 7.27 1.15 3.00
C LEU A 12 7.81 2.59 2.99
N ALA A 13 8.69 2.93 2.04
CA ALA A 13 9.21 4.29 1.92
C ALA A 13 9.50 4.66 0.47
N THR A 14 8.46 4.70 -0.38
CA THR A 14 8.49 5.42 -1.66
C THR A 14 7.07 5.76 -2.13
N LEU A 15 6.41 6.65 -1.40
CA LEU A 15 5.24 7.40 -1.85
C LEU A 15 5.49 8.81 -1.26
N PHE A 16 5.04 9.96 -1.77
CA PHE A 16 3.79 10.30 -2.42
C PHE A 16 3.96 11.63 -3.20
N ALA A 17 3.26 11.91 -4.30
CA ALA A 17 3.41 13.18 -5.04
C ALA A 17 2.19 14.06 -5.42
N PHE A 18 0.93 13.69 -5.59
CA PHE A 18 -0.24 14.48 -6.02
C PHE A 18 -0.04 15.22 -7.34
N SER A 19 -0.93 14.93 -8.29
CA SER A 19 -0.95 15.66 -9.56
C SER A 19 -1.55 17.06 -9.36
N CYS A 20 -0.71 18.00 -8.99
CA CYS A 20 -0.81 19.34 -9.54
C CYS A 20 0.37 19.54 -10.49
N GLU A 21 0.08 19.76 -11.76
CA GLU A 21 1.12 19.97 -12.76
C GLU A 21 1.53 21.44 -12.79
N LYS A 22 2.84 21.65 -12.94
CA LYS A 22 3.40 22.97 -13.21
C LYS A 22 3.19 23.28 -14.67
N ASN A 23 2.35 24.25 -14.98
CA ASN A 23 2.18 24.70 -16.36
C ASN A 23 3.40 25.54 -16.80
N GLU A 24 4.09 25.13 -17.86
CA GLU A 24 4.92 26.07 -18.63
C GLU A 24 3.97 26.96 -19.42
N THR A 25 3.89 28.24 -19.05
CA THR A 25 2.99 29.24 -19.67
C THR A 25 3.17 29.29 -21.19
N THR A 26 2.29 28.61 -21.93
CA THR A 26 2.03 28.90 -23.35
C THR A 26 0.96 29.99 -23.42
N LYS A 27 1.39 31.18 -23.85
CA LYS A 27 0.59 32.40 -23.97
C LYS A 27 -0.83 32.16 -24.52
N LYS A 28 -1.84 32.30 -23.67
CA LYS A 28 -3.22 32.60 -24.08
C LYS A 28 -3.64 33.97 -23.56
N THR A 29 -4.31 34.70 -24.43
CA THR A 29 -4.72 36.10 -24.33
C THR A 29 -5.83 36.28 -23.30
N ASN A 30 -5.46 36.54 -22.04
CA ASN A 30 -6.16 37.29 -20.97
C ASN A 30 -5.56 36.87 -19.62
N GLU A 31 -4.29 37.22 -19.40
CA GLU A 31 -3.49 36.83 -18.24
C GLU A 31 -3.76 37.78 -17.05
N PRO A 32 -3.96 37.29 -15.81
CA PRO A 32 -3.81 38.13 -14.62
C PRO A 32 -2.36 38.67 -14.57
N GLU A 33 -2.15 39.92 -14.17
CA GLU A 33 -0.80 40.49 -14.03
C GLU A 33 0.05 39.59 -13.12
N ILE A 34 1.10 38.98 -13.68
CA ILE A 34 2.08 38.20 -12.92
C ILE A 34 2.74 39.16 -11.91
N PRO A 35 2.73 38.85 -10.60
CA PRO A 35 3.39 39.69 -9.61
C PRO A 35 4.87 39.87 -9.96
N VAL A 36 5.34 41.12 -9.89
CA VAL A 36 6.77 41.41 -10.07
C VAL A 36 7.52 40.92 -8.85
N ILE A 37 8.30 39.85 -9.01
CA ILE A 37 9.16 39.31 -7.95
C ILE A 37 10.47 40.11 -7.91
N PRO A 38 10.98 40.52 -6.74
CA PRO A 38 12.30 41.12 -6.62
C PRO A 38 13.40 40.21 -7.18
N GLU A 39 14.37 40.77 -7.91
CA GLU A 39 15.48 40.01 -8.53
C GLU A 39 16.57 39.59 -7.53
N GLU A 40 16.48 40.03 -6.28
CA GLU A 40 17.47 39.75 -5.25
C GLU A 40 17.12 38.48 -4.46
N VAL A 41 18.15 37.67 -4.18
CA VAL A 41 18.07 36.55 -3.24
C VAL A 41 17.99 37.14 -1.84
N VAL A 42 16.97 36.74 -1.10
CA VAL A 42 16.70 37.20 0.27
C VAL A 42 17.31 36.19 1.25
N SER A 43 17.74 36.68 2.42
CA SER A 43 18.28 35.83 3.47
C SER A 43 17.22 34.82 3.96
N PRO A 44 17.61 33.64 4.46
CA PRO A 44 16.64 32.63 4.92
C PRO A 44 15.65 33.12 5.99
N GLU A 45 16.12 33.96 6.93
CA GLU A 45 15.29 34.54 8.00
C GLU A 45 14.20 35.48 7.45
N GLU A 46 14.55 36.24 6.40
CA GLU A 46 13.67 37.24 5.77
C GLU A 46 12.82 36.66 4.62
N PHE A 47 13.07 35.41 4.21
CA PHE A 47 12.32 34.79 3.13
C PHE A 47 10.86 34.59 3.55
N GLU A 48 9.93 35.08 2.74
CA GLU A 48 8.49 34.99 2.91
C GLU A 48 7.86 34.52 1.60
N ILE A 49 6.78 33.74 1.68
CA ILE A 49 6.01 33.32 0.51
C ILE A 49 4.52 33.36 0.81
N GLU A 50 3.78 34.04 -0.07
CA GLU A 50 2.33 34.05 -0.02
C GLU A 50 1.78 32.90 -0.86
N ILE A 51 1.04 31.99 -0.22
CA ILE A 51 0.29 30.93 -0.90
C ILE A 51 -1.17 31.34 -1.02
N ASN A 52 -1.73 31.20 -2.22
CA ASN A 52 -3.14 31.46 -2.50
C ASN A 52 -3.73 30.32 -3.32
N VAL A 53 -4.97 29.93 -3.04
CA VAL A 53 -5.69 28.89 -3.79
C VAL A 53 -7.02 29.46 -4.25
N LYS A 54 -7.25 29.44 -5.57
CA LYS A 54 -8.42 30.02 -6.25
C LYS A 54 -9.09 29.01 -7.16
N ASP A 55 -10.25 29.41 -7.69
CA ASP A 55 -11.02 28.64 -8.67
C ASP A 55 -11.28 27.19 -8.21
N ILE A 56 -11.53 27.05 -6.91
CA ILE A 56 -11.77 25.75 -6.27
C ILE A 56 -13.11 25.23 -6.78
N THR A 57 -13.04 24.16 -7.58
CA THR A 57 -14.18 23.35 -7.99
C THR A 57 -14.15 22.02 -7.25
N ALA A 58 -15.15 21.17 -7.48
CA ALA A 58 -15.16 19.83 -6.92
C ALA A 58 -13.98 18.97 -7.40
N THR A 59 -13.39 19.25 -8.56
CA THR A 59 -12.35 18.40 -9.16
C THR A 59 -11.09 19.15 -9.55
N SER A 60 -10.99 20.43 -9.21
CA SER A 60 -9.82 21.24 -9.56
C SER A 60 -9.64 22.43 -8.63
N ALA A 61 -8.42 22.95 -8.59
CA ALA A 61 -8.12 24.28 -8.06
C ALA A 61 -6.86 24.81 -8.74
N THR A 62 -6.64 26.12 -8.65
CA THR A 62 -5.37 26.74 -9.05
C THR A 62 -4.68 27.26 -7.80
N ALA A 63 -3.52 26.70 -7.48
CA ALA A 63 -2.70 27.12 -6.36
C ALA A 63 -1.51 27.95 -6.85
N THR A 64 -1.24 29.07 -6.20
CA THR A 64 -0.19 30.00 -6.59
C THR A 64 0.72 30.32 -5.41
N ALA A 65 2.01 30.50 -5.68
CA ALA A 65 3.00 30.87 -4.69
C ALA A 65 3.78 32.10 -5.15
N THR A 66 3.83 33.12 -4.29
CA THR A 66 4.47 34.42 -4.57
C THR A 66 5.57 34.68 -3.53
N PRO A 67 6.84 34.40 -3.84
CA PRO A 67 7.94 34.67 -2.92
C PRO A 67 8.27 36.16 -2.86
N ASN A 68 8.88 36.61 -1.76
CA ASN A 68 9.38 37.99 -1.62
C ASN A 68 10.79 38.21 -2.20
N GLY A 69 11.35 37.22 -2.92
CA GLY A 69 12.68 37.27 -3.51
C GLY A 69 12.89 36.20 -4.58
N SER A 70 14.08 36.16 -5.15
CA SER A 70 14.42 35.25 -6.25
C SER A 70 14.90 33.85 -5.80
N ASN A 71 14.83 33.53 -4.51
CA ASN A 71 15.22 32.23 -3.96
C ASN A 71 14.44 31.09 -4.63
N ARG A 72 15.07 29.91 -4.69
CA ARG A 72 14.34 28.68 -5.02
C ARG A 72 13.57 28.21 -3.80
N TYR A 73 12.46 27.54 -4.03
CA TYR A 73 11.60 26.99 -2.98
C TYR A 73 10.86 25.76 -3.48
N PHE A 74 10.47 24.89 -2.56
CA PHE A 74 9.55 23.80 -2.86
C PHE A 74 8.12 24.31 -2.79
N PHE A 75 7.25 23.86 -3.69
CA PHE A 75 5.81 24.18 -3.65
C PHE A 75 4.97 23.00 -4.11
N ARG A 76 4.03 22.58 -3.26
CA ARG A 76 3.18 21.40 -3.51
C ARG A 76 1.81 21.53 -2.86
N VAL A 77 0.82 20.82 -3.39
CA VAL A 77 -0.48 20.60 -2.74
C VAL A 77 -0.58 19.14 -2.29
N ILE A 78 -0.98 18.92 -1.04
CA ILE A 78 -0.99 17.62 -0.37
C ILE A 78 -2.38 17.35 0.20
N THR A 79 -2.98 16.16 0.01
CA THR A 79 -4.23 15.83 0.73
C THR A 79 -3.96 15.72 2.23
N LYS A 80 -4.95 16.12 3.02
CA LYS A 80 -4.93 15.92 4.46
C LYS A 80 -4.82 14.45 4.84
N MET A 81 -5.46 13.54 4.10
CA MET A 81 -5.39 12.09 4.36
C MET A 81 -3.95 11.59 4.32
N GLU A 82 -3.18 11.99 3.31
CA GLU A 82 -1.78 11.57 3.18
C GLU A 82 -0.98 11.94 4.43
N LEU A 83 -1.17 13.15 4.94
CA LEU A 83 -0.51 13.60 6.17
C LEU A 83 -1.07 12.93 7.43
N ASP A 84 -2.38 12.69 7.50
CA ASP A 84 -3.02 11.98 8.62
C ASP A 84 -2.58 10.51 8.70
N ALA A 85 -2.30 9.86 7.57
CA ALA A 85 -1.83 8.47 7.52
C ALA A 85 -0.51 8.29 8.28
N PHE A 86 0.33 9.33 8.33
CA PHE A 86 1.56 9.37 9.13
C PHE A 86 1.37 10.06 10.48
N GLY A 87 0.20 10.64 10.75
CA GLY A 87 -0.06 11.44 11.95
C GLY A 87 0.69 12.78 11.97
N ILE A 88 1.13 13.28 10.81
CA ILE A 88 2.02 14.45 10.69
C ILE A 88 1.31 15.75 10.30
N TYR A 89 0.00 15.74 10.05
CA TYR A 89 -0.74 16.90 9.53
C TYR A 89 -0.56 18.20 10.34
N ASN A 90 -0.35 18.11 11.65
CA ASN A 90 -0.17 19.28 12.52
C ASN A 90 1.30 19.57 12.91
N ASP A 91 2.26 18.84 12.32
CA ASP A 91 3.68 18.96 12.63
C ASP A 91 4.44 19.41 11.37
N ASP A 92 4.72 20.72 11.31
CA ASP A 92 5.35 21.35 10.15
C ASP A 92 6.76 20.80 9.86
N TYR A 93 7.51 20.38 10.89
CA TYR A 93 8.84 19.77 10.70
C TYR A 93 8.71 18.38 10.07
N GLN A 94 7.75 17.58 10.55
CA GLN A 94 7.50 16.26 9.96
C GLN A 94 6.96 16.36 8.52
N ILE A 95 6.15 17.38 8.20
CA ILE A 95 5.72 17.63 6.81
C ILE A 95 6.91 18.02 5.93
N PHE A 96 7.81 18.86 6.44
CA PHE A 96 9.05 19.22 5.74
C PHE A 96 9.92 18.00 5.45
N GLU A 97 10.25 17.19 6.46
CA GLU A 97 11.03 15.96 6.32
C GLU A 97 10.40 15.02 5.29
N TYR A 98 9.10 14.82 5.41
CA TYR A 98 8.31 14.03 4.49
C TYR A 98 8.42 14.50 3.02
N ILE A 99 8.55 15.80 2.78
CA ILE A 99 8.74 16.35 1.44
C ILE A 99 10.17 16.13 0.94
N ILE A 100 11.20 16.42 1.76
CA ILE A 100 12.60 16.34 1.32
C ILE A 100 13.10 14.90 1.17
N GLU A 101 12.59 13.97 1.98
CA GLU A 101 12.92 12.54 1.88
C GLU A 101 12.28 11.87 0.66
N ASN A 102 11.33 12.54 0.01
CA ASN A 102 10.70 12.01 -1.18
C ASN A 102 11.71 11.98 -2.36
N PRO A 103 11.92 10.82 -3.01
CA PRO A 103 12.84 10.71 -4.14
C PRO A 103 12.49 11.64 -5.33
N ASN A 104 11.21 12.02 -5.45
CA ASN A 104 10.70 12.88 -6.50
C ASN A 104 10.59 14.36 -6.06
N SER A 105 11.12 14.73 -4.89
CA SER A 105 11.01 16.08 -4.34
C SER A 105 11.54 17.16 -5.28
N GLY A 106 12.54 16.83 -6.10
CA GLY A 106 13.08 17.72 -7.14
C GLY A 106 12.04 18.21 -8.16
N ASN A 107 10.95 17.47 -8.38
CA ASN A 107 9.87 17.89 -9.28
C ASN A 107 9.04 19.06 -8.73
N TRP A 108 9.13 19.32 -7.42
CA TRP A 108 8.39 20.40 -6.75
C TRP A 108 9.24 21.65 -6.53
N LEU A 109 10.50 21.62 -6.97
CA LEU A 109 11.41 22.76 -6.88
C LEU A 109 11.07 23.82 -7.94
N THR A 110 10.96 25.07 -7.51
CA THR A 110 10.66 26.20 -8.38
C THR A 110 11.36 27.48 -7.90
N SER A 111 11.22 28.57 -8.67
CA SER A 111 11.63 29.93 -8.32
C SER A 111 10.66 30.94 -8.90
N GLY A 112 10.68 32.18 -8.39
CA GLY A 112 9.77 33.24 -8.83
C GLY A 112 8.30 32.92 -8.56
N TYR A 113 7.38 33.55 -9.28
CA TYR A 113 5.96 33.24 -9.19
C TYR A 113 5.67 31.84 -9.76
N ALA A 114 4.99 30.98 -8.99
CA ALA A 114 4.61 29.66 -9.43
C ALA A 114 3.10 29.47 -9.42
N THR A 115 2.60 28.70 -10.38
CA THR A 115 1.20 28.27 -10.48
C THR A 115 1.15 26.76 -10.66
N LEU A 116 0.26 26.13 -9.90
CA LEU A 116 -0.06 24.71 -9.94
C LEU A 116 -1.54 24.56 -10.31
N ASP A 117 -1.79 23.92 -11.44
CA ASP A 117 -3.15 23.54 -11.83
C ASP A 117 -3.40 22.12 -11.32
N CYS A 118 -4.32 22.01 -10.36
CA CYS A 118 -4.52 20.80 -9.60
C CYS A 118 -5.70 19.99 -10.11
N THR A 119 -5.50 18.69 -10.27
CA THR A 119 -6.58 17.71 -10.42
C THR A 119 -6.91 17.16 -9.04
N LEU A 120 -8.10 17.46 -8.54
CA LEU A 120 -8.50 17.20 -7.16
C LEU A 120 -9.68 16.23 -7.09
N ALA A 121 -9.83 15.63 -5.92
CA ALA A 121 -11.00 14.88 -5.53
C ALA A 121 -12.06 15.81 -4.92
N ALA A 122 -13.33 15.48 -5.12
CA ALA A 122 -14.44 16.18 -4.47
C ALA A 122 -14.50 15.89 -2.97
N GLU A 123 -15.10 16.81 -2.20
CA GLU A 123 -15.30 16.70 -0.74
C GLU A 123 -14.03 16.38 0.05
N THR A 124 -12.86 16.79 -0.44
CA THR A 124 -11.55 16.39 0.08
C THR A 124 -10.79 17.59 0.64
N ASP A 125 -10.14 17.38 1.78
CA ASP A 125 -9.31 18.39 2.46
C ASP A 125 -7.85 18.33 1.95
N TYR A 126 -7.27 19.51 1.72
CA TYR A 126 -5.94 19.71 1.13
C TYR A 126 -5.13 20.75 1.90
N LEU A 127 -3.81 20.67 1.75
CA LEU A 127 -2.81 21.59 2.28
C LEU A 127 -1.82 21.95 1.16
N ALA A 128 -1.84 23.20 0.73
CA ALA A 128 -0.77 23.75 -0.11
C ALA A 128 0.39 24.18 0.79
N VAL A 129 1.61 23.74 0.49
CA VAL A 129 2.81 23.95 1.32
C VAL A 129 3.98 24.45 0.50
N ALA A 130 4.79 25.32 1.10
CA ALA A 130 6.05 25.79 0.53
C ALA A 130 7.12 26.04 1.60
N PHE A 131 8.39 25.90 1.23
CA PHE A 131 9.52 26.29 2.07
C PHE A 131 10.77 26.60 1.22
N ASN A 132 11.65 27.42 1.77
CA ASN A 132 12.87 27.89 1.10
C ASN A 132 13.81 26.71 0.81
N PHE A 133 14.29 26.61 -0.43
CA PHE A 133 15.30 25.62 -0.79
C PHE A 133 16.66 26.02 -0.23
N GLU A 134 17.02 27.29 -0.20
CA GLU A 134 18.43 27.67 0.01
C GLU A 134 18.95 27.36 1.43
N ASN A 135 18.08 27.12 2.42
CA ASN A 135 18.46 26.69 3.78
C ASN A 135 17.87 25.33 4.18
N TRP A 136 17.42 24.51 3.22
CA TRP A 136 16.77 23.23 3.51
C TRP A 136 17.67 22.29 4.35
N GLU A 137 18.97 22.22 4.05
CA GLU A 137 19.91 21.35 4.76
C GLU A 137 20.11 21.81 6.22
N ALA A 138 20.17 23.13 6.46
CA ALA A 138 20.25 23.67 7.81
C ALA A 138 18.96 23.44 8.61
N MET A 139 17.79 23.53 7.97
CA MET A 139 16.51 23.17 8.60
C MET A 139 16.44 21.67 8.93
N HIS A 140 16.92 20.80 8.03
CA HIS A 140 16.99 19.35 8.24
C HIS A 140 17.89 18.98 9.43
N LEU A 141 19.07 19.61 9.51
CA LEU A 141 20.02 19.44 10.60
C LEU A 141 19.57 20.15 11.90
N GLN A 142 18.48 20.92 11.87
CA GLN A 142 17.97 21.74 12.97
C GLN A 142 18.96 22.81 13.44
N ASP A 143 19.85 23.25 12.54
CA ASP A 143 20.78 24.37 12.77
C ASP A 143 20.07 25.73 12.57
N ASP A 144 19.02 25.75 11.75
CA ASP A 144 18.14 26.91 11.50
C ASP A 144 16.69 26.62 11.94
N GLU A 145 15.92 27.68 12.23
CA GLU A 145 14.48 27.57 12.50
C GLU A 145 13.74 27.08 11.24
N MET A 146 12.95 26.02 11.41
CA MET A 146 12.08 25.51 10.35
C MET A 146 10.97 26.51 10.04
N LYS A 147 10.84 26.87 8.76
CA LYS A 147 9.81 27.80 8.27
C LYS A 147 9.03 27.19 7.11
N LEU A 148 7.89 26.58 7.45
CA LEU A 148 6.92 26.04 6.50
C LEU A 148 5.75 27.00 6.31
N PHE A 149 5.47 27.36 5.07
CA PHE A 149 4.30 28.15 4.69
C PHE A 149 3.19 27.21 4.26
N ARG A 150 1.97 27.42 4.77
CA ARG A 150 0.85 26.51 4.50
C ARG A 150 -0.49 27.22 4.30
N TYR A 151 -1.30 26.69 3.39
CA TYR A 151 -2.67 27.13 3.13
C TYR A 151 -3.60 25.91 3.01
N ALA A 152 -4.51 25.76 3.97
CA ALA A 152 -5.48 24.67 3.98
C ALA A 152 -6.74 25.06 3.20
N PHE A 153 -7.29 24.13 2.41
CA PHE A 153 -8.54 24.32 1.67
C PHE A 153 -9.28 23.00 1.48
N LYS A 154 -10.55 23.09 1.10
CA LYS A 154 -11.42 21.92 0.87
C LYS A 154 -12.17 22.06 -0.44
N THR A 155 -12.25 20.98 -1.21
CA THR A 155 -13.09 20.94 -2.41
C THR A 155 -14.57 20.76 -2.04
N PRO A 156 -15.49 21.42 -2.76
CA PRO A 156 -16.92 21.22 -2.56
C PRO A 156 -17.37 19.83 -3.04
N LYS A 157 -18.66 19.54 -2.79
CA LYS A 157 -19.32 18.33 -3.30
C LYS A 157 -19.35 18.31 -4.83
N GLY A 158 -18.99 17.16 -5.39
CA GLY A 158 -19.07 16.88 -6.82
C GLY A 158 -20.49 16.60 -7.29
N ALA A 159 -20.69 16.66 -8.62
CA ALA A 159 -21.92 16.14 -9.21
C ALA A 159 -22.02 14.63 -8.94
N GLU A 160 -23.23 14.11 -8.76
CA GLU A 160 -23.44 12.67 -8.72
C GLU A 160 -23.04 12.07 -10.06
N VAL A 161 -22.03 11.22 -10.06
CA VAL A 161 -21.64 10.42 -11.22
C VAL A 161 -22.40 9.11 -11.14
N ASP A 162 -23.25 8.83 -12.13
CA ASP A 162 -23.85 7.50 -12.28
C ASP A 162 -22.70 6.51 -12.57
N PRO A 163 -22.41 5.56 -11.67
CA PRO A 163 -21.31 4.62 -11.90
C PRO A 163 -21.52 3.83 -13.19
N ASN A 164 -22.76 3.51 -13.56
CA ASN A 164 -23.07 2.77 -14.78
C ASN A 164 -22.75 3.54 -16.07
N SER A 165 -22.50 4.85 -15.96
CA SER A 165 -22.02 5.66 -17.08
C SER A 165 -20.53 5.45 -17.39
N LEU A 166 -19.75 4.85 -16.50
CA LEU A 166 -18.32 4.62 -16.67
C LEU A 166 -18.01 3.24 -17.24
N PHE A 167 -18.62 2.20 -16.66
CA PHE A 167 -18.41 0.81 -17.05
C PHE A 167 -19.74 0.05 -16.99
N SER A 168 -19.92 -0.88 -17.93
CA SER A 168 -20.95 -1.91 -17.86
C SER A 168 -20.31 -3.26 -17.57
N THR A 169 -20.97 -4.08 -16.76
CA THR A 169 -20.41 -5.35 -16.28
C THR A 169 -21.39 -6.50 -16.48
N SER A 170 -20.87 -7.68 -16.81
CA SER A 170 -21.66 -8.90 -17.05
C SER A 170 -20.88 -10.15 -16.70
N ASP A 171 -21.57 -11.31 -16.71
CA ASP A 171 -20.96 -12.64 -16.63
C ASP A 171 -20.09 -12.87 -15.39
N LEU A 172 -20.47 -12.27 -14.26
CA LEU A 172 -19.80 -12.50 -12.98
C LEU A 172 -19.97 -13.97 -12.55
N VAL A 173 -18.86 -14.69 -12.51
CA VAL A 173 -18.77 -16.06 -11.98
C VAL A 173 -17.68 -16.09 -10.93
N THR A 174 -17.95 -16.70 -9.78
CA THR A 174 -16.97 -16.81 -8.68
C THR A 174 -16.67 -18.28 -8.38
N ASN A 175 -15.47 -18.52 -7.86
CA ASN A 175 -15.10 -19.80 -7.26
C ASN A 175 -14.50 -19.54 -5.85
N HIS A 176 -13.78 -20.51 -5.29
CA HIS A 176 -13.22 -20.40 -3.93
C HIS A 176 -12.08 -19.38 -3.82
N THR A 177 -11.36 -19.08 -4.90
CA THR A 177 -10.12 -18.30 -4.88
C THR A 177 -10.05 -17.19 -5.92
N ASP A 178 -11.08 -17.07 -6.76
CA ASP A 178 -11.05 -16.25 -7.95
C ASP A 178 -12.47 -15.85 -8.39
N PHE A 179 -12.52 -14.95 -9.37
CA PHE A 179 -13.71 -14.56 -10.08
C PHE A 179 -13.40 -14.40 -11.58
N ASN A 180 -14.44 -14.37 -12.39
CA ASN A 180 -14.40 -13.87 -13.75
C ASN A 180 -15.48 -12.81 -13.88
N LEU A 181 -15.15 -11.65 -14.45
CA LEU A 181 -16.09 -10.56 -14.70
C LEU A 181 -15.81 -9.96 -16.07
N THR A 182 -16.83 -9.88 -16.92
CA THR A 182 -16.73 -9.14 -18.18
C THR A 182 -17.02 -7.67 -17.92
N VAL A 183 -16.12 -6.81 -18.39
CA VAL A 183 -16.18 -5.35 -18.19
C VAL A 183 -16.08 -4.69 -19.55
N THR A 184 -17.00 -3.75 -19.82
CA THR A 184 -16.99 -2.91 -21.02
C THR A 184 -16.94 -1.43 -20.60
N PRO A 185 -15.83 -0.71 -20.89
CA PRO A 185 -15.73 0.72 -20.60
C PRO A 185 -16.63 1.53 -21.54
N SER A 186 -17.23 2.60 -21.02
CA SER A 186 -18.01 3.53 -21.83
C SER A 186 -17.15 4.36 -22.79
N LYS A 187 -15.90 4.65 -22.39
CA LYS A 187 -14.85 5.25 -23.22
C LYS A 187 -13.99 4.14 -23.85
N SER A 188 -14.27 3.76 -25.10
CA SER A 188 -13.58 2.65 -25.78
C SER A 188 -12.07 2.86 -25.95
N ASP A 189 -11.65 4.13 -26.07
CA ASP A 189 -10.25 4.48 -26.29
C ASP A 189 -9.44 4.72 -25.00
N ALA A 190 -10.13 4.86 -23.86
CA ALA A 190 -9.48 5.09 -22.58
C ALA A 190 -8.96 3.78 -21.97
N GLN A 191 -7.80 3.87 -21.34
CA GLN A 191 -7.24 2.77 -20.58
C GLN A 191 -7.87 2.72 -19.20
N TRP A 192 -8.12 1.52 -18.70
CA TRP A 192 -8.72 1.29 -17.41
C TRP A 192 -8.04 0.13 -16.69
N THR A 193 -8.20 0.07 -15.37
CA THR A 193 -7.69 -1.02 -14.54
C THR A 193 -8.68 -1.31 -13.42
N TYR A 194 -8.30 -2.25 -12.55
CA TYR A 194 -9.11 -2.64 -11.41
C TYR A 194 -8.26 -2.99 -10.20
N TYR A 195 -8.85 -2.81 -9.02
CA TYR A 195 -8.27 -3.26 -7.75
C TYR A 195 -9.34 -4.01 -6.94
N ILE A 196 -8.91 -5.05 -6.23
CA ILE A 196 -9.80 -5.95 -5.47
C ILE A 196 -9.67 -5.63 -3.99
N TRP A 197 -10.77 -5.16 -3.41
CA TRP A 197 -10.89 -4.87 -1.99
C TRP A 197 -11.61 -6.01 -1.27
N THR A 198 -11.23 -6.31 -0.03
CA THR A 198 -12.19 -6.96 0.87
C THR A 198 -13.37 -6.02 1.09
N LYS A 199 -14.59 -6.55 1.14
CA LYS A 199 -15.78 -5.70 1.34
C LYS A 199 -15.71 -4.93 2.66
N LYS A 200 -15.16 -5.55 3.70
CA LYS A 200 -14.93 -4.91 5.00
C LYS A 200 -14.06 -3.66 4.86
N SER A 201 -12.88 -3.76 4.25
CA SER A 201 -11.98 -2.62 4.09
C SER A 201 -12.58 -1.52 3.21
N TYR A 202 -13.31 -1.90 2.15
CA TYR A 202 -14.02 -0.96 1.29
C TYR A 202 -15.09 -0.15 2.07
N ASP A 203 -15.95 -0.85 2.82
CA ASP A 203 -17.02 -0.22 3.61
C ASP A 203 -16.43 0.64 4.76
N GLU A 204 -15.35 0.18 5.40
CA GLU A 204 -14.64 0.92 6.45
C GLU A 204 -14.01 2.22 5.92
N THR A 205 -13.42 2.20 4.72
CA THR A 205 -12.91 3.41 4.07
C THR A 205 -14.06 4.38 3.78
N LEU A 206 -15.15 3.93 3.17
CA LEU A 206 -16.29 4.81 2.90
C LEU A 206 -16.96 5.39 4.16
N ALA A 207 -16.89 4.69 5.29
CA ALA A 207 -17.47 5.15 6.55
C ALA A 207 -16.63 6.23 7.24
N ASN A 208 -15.31 6.22 7.05
CA ASN A 208 -14.37 7.05 7.81
C ASN A 208 -13.63 8.09 6.95
N GLU A 209 -13.68 7.95 5.63
CA GLU A 209 -12.86 8.71 4.69
C GLU A 209 -13.67 9.23 3.50
N ALA A 210 -13.08 10.14 2.71
CA ALA A 210 -13.69 10.64 1.49
C ALA A 210 -13.81 9.53 0.43
N GLN A 211 -14.87 9.55 -0.37
CA GLN A 211 -15.12 8.54 -1.41
C GLN A 211 -13.96 8.40 -2.41
N ALA A 212 -13.27 9.51 -2.71
CA ALA A 212 -12.11 9.52 -3.59
C ALA A 212 -10.94 8.66 -3.09
N ASN A 213 -10.89 8.37 -1.79
CA ASN A 213 -9.84 7.53 -1.21
C ASN A 213 -9.93 6.08 -1.66
N ILE A 214 -11.08 5.64 -2.17
CA ILE A 214 -11.19 4.33 -2.81
C ILE A 214 -10.23 4.20 -3.99
N VAL A 215 -10.21 5.18 -4.90
CA VAL A 215 -9.31 5.14 -6.07
C VAL A 215 -7.88 5.38 -5.63
N MET A 216 -7.64 6.38 -4.77
CA MET A 216 -6.29 6.69 -4.28
C MET A 216 -5.64 5.48 -3.58
N ARG A 217 -6.34 4.82 -2.66
CA ARG A 217 -5.85 3.60 -2.00
C ARG A 217 -5.72 2.43 -2.97
N SER A 218 -6.54 2.36 -4.03
CA SER A 218 -6.38 1.37 -5.09
C SER A 218 -5.09 1.59 -5.89
N TYR A 219 -4.74 2.84 -6.22
CA TYR A 219 -3.46 3.16 -6.86
C TYR A 219 -2.28 2.75 -5.97
N PHE A 220 -2.33 3.05 -4.66
CA PHE A 220 -1.30 2.59 -3.72
C PHE A 220 -1.20 1.07 -3.65
N GLY A 221 -2.34 0.39 -3.59
CA GLY A 221 -2.39 -1.07 -3.60
C GLY A 221 -1.76 -1.65 -4.86
N LEU A 222 -2.05 -1.08 -6.03
CA LEU A 222 -1.42 -1.46 -7.30
C LEU A 222 0.08 -1.15 -7.34
N ASN A 223 0.52 -0.03 -6.77
CA ASN A 223 1.94 0.29 -6.66
C ASN A 223 2.69 -0.73 -5.79
N ASN A 224 2.11 -1.16 -4.68
CA ASN A 224 2.72 -2.18 -3.83
C ASN A 224 2.90 -3.49 -4.61
N ILE A 225 1.87 -3.90 -5.37
CA ILE A 225 1.97 -5.07 -6.26
C ILE A 225 3.06 -4.87 -7.32
N ALA A 226 3.18 -3.66 -7.89
CA ALA A 226 4.21 -3.36 -8.87
C ALA A 226 5.62 -3.51 -8.28
N VAL A 227 5.86 -2.90 -7.12
CA VAL A 227 7.14 -2.95 -6.42
C VAL A 227 7.52 -4.38 -6.05
N GLU A 228 6.58 -5.17 -5.54
CA GLU A 228 6.79 -6.60 -5.23
C GLU A 228 7.20 -7.42 -6.47
N GLN A 229 6.76 -7.00 -7.65
CA GLN A 229 7.11 -7.64 -8.93
C GLN A 229 8.31 -7.01 -9.64
N GLY A 230 8.98 -6.02 -9.02
CA GLY A 230 10.13 -5.33 -9.60
C GLY A 230 9.76 -4.34 -10.72
N TYR A 231 8.52 -3.83 -10.71
CA TYR A 231 7.99 -2.87 -11.67
C TYR A 231 7.72 -1.51 -11.01
N SER A 232 7.64 -0.45 -11.83
CA SER A 232 7.06 0.83 -11.40
C SER A 232 5.54 0.81 -11.50
N PHE A 233 4.85 1.76 -10.85
CA PHE A 233 3.40 1.91 -10.99
C PHE A 233 2.98 2.09 -12.46
N GLY A 234 3.72 2.92 -13.22
CA GLY A 234 3.44 3.14 -14.63
C GLY A 234 3.56 1.88 -15.49
N ASP A 235 4.43 0.94 -15.11
CA ASP A 235 4.58 -0.35 -15.80
C ASP A 235 3.39 -1.29 -15.51
N ILE A 236 2.91 -1.35 -14.25
CA ILE A 236 1.86 -2.32 -13.89
C ILE A 236 0.49 -1.97 -14.51
N ILE A 237 0.25 -0.69 -14.78
CA ILE A 237 -1.00 -0.22 -15.38
C ILE A 237 -0.99 -0.28 -16.91
N GLN A 238 0.07 -0.78 -17.56
CA GLN A 238 0.12 -1.01 -19.01
C GLN A 238 -0.76 -2.19 -19.44
N GLU A 239 -1.13 -2.22 -20.73
CA GLU A 239 -2.03 -3.24 -21.31
C GLU A 239 -1.53 -4.68 -21.14
N ASP A 240 -0.21 -4.89 -21.14
CA ASP A 240 0.43 -6.21 -20.99
C ASP A 240 0.46 -6.72 -19.54
N LYS A 241 0.02 -5.90 -18.58
CA LYS A 241 -0.02 -6.18 -17.14
C LYS A 241 -1.46 -6.13 -16.61
N LEU A 242 -1.83 -5.08 -15.87
CA LEU A 242 -3.18 -4.92 -15.31
C LEU A 242 -4.04 -3.90 -16.08
N GLY A 243 -3.43 -3.05 -16.91
CA GLY A 243 -4.16 -2.13 -17.78
C GLY A 243 -4.97 -2.85 -18.85
N ARG A 244 -6.09 -2.27 -19.26
CA ARG A 244 -6.99 -2.82 -20.28
C ARG A 244 -7.52 -1.72 -21.18
N LYS A 245 -7.84 -2.08 -22.43
CA LYS A 245 -8.51 -1.20 -23.40
C LYS A 245 -9.66 -1.94 -24.06
N GLY A 246 -10.80 -1.27 -24.22
CA GLY A 246 -12.02 -1.93 -24.69
C GLY A 246 -12.54 -3.00 -23.71
N THR A 247 -13.38 -3.91 -24.21
CA THR A 247 -14.03 -4.95 -23.42
C THR A 247 -13.07 -6.08 -23.07
N HIS A 248 -13.01 -6.46 -21.79
CA HIS A 248 -12.21 -7.59 -21.32
C HIS A 248 -12.94 -8.40 -20.25
N THR A 249 -12.65 -9.70 -20.19
CA THR A 249 -12.91 -10.51 -19.00
C THR A 249 -11.69 -10.44 -18.09
N ILE A 250 -11.91 -10.03 -16.84
CA ILE A 250 -10.89 -9.94 -15.80
C ILE A 250 -11.09 -11.04 -14.75
N SER A 251 -9.99 -11.43 -14.13
CA SER A 251 -9.94 -12.35 -12.99
C SER A 251 -9.10 -11.74 -11.88
N SER A 252 -8.95 -12.43 -10.75
CA SER A 252 -8.03 -11.97 -9.70
C SER A 252 -6.57 -12.08 -10.16
N TYR A 253 -5.77 -11.06 -9.82
CA TYR A 253 -4.31 -11.06 -10.01
C TYR A 253 -3.56 -11.70 -8.83
N GLN A 254 -4.29 -12.16 -7.81
CA GLN A 254 -3.78 -12.83 -6.62
C GLN A 254 -4.84 -13.80 -6.09
N THR A 255 -4.42 -14.89 -5.46
CA THR A 255 -5.33 -15.87 -4.85
C THR A 255 -6.18 -15.22 -3.76
N LEU A 256 -7.50 -15.24 -3.93
CA LEU A 256 -8.45 -14.73 -2.93
C LEU A 256 -8.71 -15.76 -1.82
N LYS A 257 -9.16 -15.28 -0.67
CA LYS A 257 -9.66 -16.13 0.42
C LYS A 257 -11.04 -16.67 0.04
N ASN A 258 -11.30 -17.92 0.39
CA ASN A 258 -12.63 -18.51 0.20
C ASN A 258 -13.67 -17.91 1.17
N ASN A 259 -14.95 -18.10 0.85
CA ASN A 259 -16.09 -17.61 1.63
C ASN A 259 -16.00 -16.12 2.06
N THR A 260 -15.36 -15.28 1.27
CA THR A 260 -15.04 -13.90 1.65
C THR A 260 -15.73 -12.93 0.70
N ASP A 261 -16.33 -11.89 1.28
CA ASP A 261 -16.96 -10.80 0.51
C ASP A 261 -15.89 -9.81 0.03
N TYR A 262 -15.97 -9.48 -1.26
CA TYR A 262 -15.05 -8.60 -1.96
C TYR A 262 -15.80 -7.55 -2.77
N VAL A 263 -15.06 -6.52 -3.20
CA VAL A 263 -15.51 -5.50 -4.14
C VAL A 263 -14.41 -5.30 -5.18
N VAL A 264 -14.75 -5.45 -6.46
CA VAL A 264 -13.88 -5.01 -7.57
C VAL A 264 -14.16 -3.55 -7.85
N VAL A 265 -13.14 -2.71 -7.73
CA VAL A 265 -13.21 -1.28 -8.07
C VAL A 265 -12.60 -1.09 -9.45
N LEU A 266 -13.39 -0.60 -10.41
CA LEU A 266 -13.03 -0.32 -11.80
C LEU A 266 -12.87 1.20 -11.99
N PHE A 267 -11.76 1.63 -12.58
CA PHE A 267 -11.49 3.06 -12.81
C PHE A 267 -10.61 3.27 -14.04
N TYR A 268 -10.71 4.47 -14.63
CA TYR A 268 -9.86 4.88 -15.74
C TYR A 268 -8.48 5.30 -15.24
N VAL A 269 -7.46 5.06 -16.07
CA VAL A 269 -6.07 5.40 -15.78
C VAL A 269 -5.42 6.06 -16.99
N ASP A 270 -4.39 6.86 -16.75
CA ASP A 270 -3.47 7.30 -17.78
C ASP A 270 -2.23 6.40 -17.73
N PRO A 271 -1.90 5.65 -18.80
CA PRO A 271 -0.72 4.77 -18.83
C PRO A 271 0.60 5.53 -18.75
N THR A 272 0.61 6.86 -18.90
CA THR A 272 1.80 7.68 -18.72
C THR A 272 2.03 8.08 -17.26
N THR A 273 1.05 7.83 -16.37
CA THR A 273 1.19 8.08 -14.94
C THR A 273 2.24 7.15 -14.33
N THR A 274 3.37 7.71 -13.93
CA THR A 274 4.43 6.98 -13.20
C THR A 274 4.34 7.16 -11.69
N ASP A 275 3.70 8.24 -11.25
CA ASP A 275 3.46 8.54 -9.84
C ASP A 275 2.08 8.00 -9.40
N PRO A 276 2.01 7.01 -8.49
CA PRO A 276 0.76 6.43 -8.03
C PRO A 276 -0.15 7.39 -7.27
N THR A 277 0.29 8.61 -6.99
CA THR A 277 -0.55 9.59 -6.29
C THR A 277 -1.05 10.72 -7.22
N SER A 278 -0.67 10.61 -8.49
CA SER A 278 -1.22 11.35 -9.62
C SER A 278 -2.44 10.63 -10.20
N VAL A 279 -3.53 10.60 -9.44
CA VAL A 279 -4.78 9.95 -9.88
C VAL A 279 -5.36 10.65 -11.11
N TYR A 280 -5.65 9.88 -12.15
CA TYR A 280 -6.17 10.37 -13.43
C TYR A 280 -7.66 10.76 -13.35
N ASP A 281 -8.48 9.89 -12.76
CA ASP A 281 -9.92 10.10 -12.58
C ASP A 281 -10.34 9.45 -11.25
N TYR A 282 -10.99 10.21 -10.37
CA TYR A 282 -11.46 9.72 -9.07
C TYR A 282 -12.79 8.97 -9.16
N ASN A 283 -13.45 8.98 -10.33
CA ASN A 283 -14.69 8.26 -10.54
C ASN A 283 -14.44 6.77 -10.78
N TYR A 284 -15.29 5.92 -10.21
CA TYR A 284 -15.14 4.48 -10.28
C TYR A 284 -16.49 3.74 -10.27
N VAL A 285 -16.44 2.46 -10.65
CA VAL A 285 -17.54 1.49 -10.47
C VAL A 285 -17.11 0.42 -9.47
N ALA A 286 -17.95 0.16 -8.47
CA ALA A 286 -17.75 -0.91 -7.52
C ALA A 286 -18.69 -2.09 -7.82
N VAL A 287 -18.13 -3.28 -7.98
CA VAL A 287 -18.87 -4.52 -8.22
C VAL A 287 -18.65 -5.47 -7.03
N PRO A 288 -19.66 -5.65 -6.15
CA PRO A 288 -19.53 -6.59 -5.04
C PRO A 288 -19.62 -8.03 -5.55
N PHE A 289 -18.84 -8.92 -4.94
CA PHE A 289 -18.93 -10.36 -5.16
C PHE A 289 -18.52 -11.13 -3.92
N LYS A 290 -18.79 -12.43 -3.89
CA LYS A 290 -18.38 -13.32 -2.82
C LYS A 290 -17.74 -14.58 -3.38
N THR A 291 -16.59 -14.98 -2.83
CA THR A 291 -15.97 -16.27 -3.15
C THR A 291 -16.78 -17.41 -2.52
N VAL A 292 -16.70 -18.58 -3.14
CA VAL A 292 -17.54 -19.73 -2.77
C VAL A 292 -17.09 -20.32 -1.43
N GLU A 293 -18.05 -20.76 -0.61
CA GLU A 293 -17.78 -21.48 0.64
C GLU A 293 -17.14 -22.84 0.34
N PRO A 294 -16.03 -23.19 1.00
CA PRO A 294 -15.35 -24.47 0.76
C PRO A 294 -16.23 -25.65 1.20
N SER A 295 -16.05 -26.78 0.51
CA SER A 295 -16.63 -28.06 0.86
C SER A 295 -16.08 -28.60 2.17
N LYS A 296 -16.91 -29.33 2.91
CA LYS A 296 -16.49 -30.06 4.11
C LYS A 296 -15.87 -31.43 3.82
N ASP A 297 -15.92 -31.87 2.57
CA ASP A 297 -15.59 -33.25 2.20
C ASP A 297 -14.10 -33.45 1.82
N ASN A 298 -13.39 -32.35 1.52
CA ASN A 298 -12.01 -32.37 1.00
C ASN A 298 -11.05 -31.53 1.88
N ILE A 299 -11.15 -31.66 3.20
CA ILE A 299 -10.31 -30.92 4.14
C ILE A 299 -8.93 -31.58 4.24
N ALA A 300 -7.87 -30.79 4.07
CA ALA A 300 -6.51 -31.24 4.32
C ALA A 300 -6.33 -31.61 5.81
N THR A 301 -5.68 -32.73 6.12
CA THR A 301 -5.30 -33.02 7.52
C THR A 301 -3.92 -32.48 7.80
N LEU A 302 -3.59 -32.26 9.06
CA LEU A 302 -2.26 -31.87 9.48
C LEU A 302 -1.93 -32.52 10.83
N GLU A 303 -0.97 -33.43 10.81
CA GLU A 303 -0.41 -34.06 12.00
C GLU A 303 1.05 -33.67 12.12
N VAL A 304 1.45 -33.15 13.27
CA VAL A 304 2.82 -32.69 13.55
C VAL A 304 3.30 -33.40 14.81
N SER A 305 4.48 -34.02 14.74
CA SER A 305 5.09 -34.68 15.90
C SER A 305 5.56 -33.69 16.95
N GLU A 306 5.91 -34.21 18.13
CA GLU A 306 6.79 -33.48 19.05
C GLU A 306 8.13 -33.13 18.38
N PRO A 307 8.77 -32.00 18.77
CA PRO A 307 10.04 -31.57 18.20
C PRO A 307 11.17 -32.54 18.54
N VAL A 308 12.01 -32.84 17.55
CA VAL A 308 13.29 -33.51 17.74
C VAL A 308 14.41 -32.49 17.55
N ILE A 309 15.09 -32.18 18.65
CA ILE A 309 16.16 -31.17 18.67
C ILE A 309 17.51 -31.87 18.57
N VAL A 310 18.28 -31.49 17.55
CA VAL A 310 19.61 -32.04 17.26
C VAL A 310 20.64 -30.93 17.32
N ALA A 311 21.82 -31.21 17.87
CA ALA A 311 22.93 -30.27 17.84
C ALA A 311 23.46 -30.12 16.40
N ASP A 312 23.60 -28.87 15.95
CA ASP A 312 24.12 -28.51 14.63
C ASP A 312 25.22 -27.46 14.77
N GLY A 313 26.43 -27.93 15.09
CA GLY A 313 27.58 -27.08 15.41
C GLY A 313 27.36 -26.24 16.67
N PHE A 314 27.35 -24.90 16.52
CA PHE A 314 27.09 -23.95 17.61
C PHE A 314 25.60 -23.60 17.77
N LYS A 315 24.74 -24.18 16.94
CA LYS A 315 23.29 -23.96 16.90
C LYS A 315 22.57 -25.30 17.04
N TYR A 316 21.25 -25.25 16.93
CA TYR A 316 20.39 -26.42 16.93
C TYR A 316 19.61 -26.50 15.61
N SER A 317 19.23 -27.72 15.27
CA SER A 317 18.19 -27.98 14.28
C SER A 317 16.97 -28.55 15.00
N VAL A 318 15.82 -27.91 14.82
CA VAL A 318 14.54 -28.39 15.35
C VAL A 318 13.81 -29.10 14.21
N ASN A 319 13.48 -30.37 14.41
CA ASN A 319 12.91 -31.23 13.38
C ASN A 319 11.52 -31.70 13.80
N PHE A 320 10.60 -31.74 12.84
CA PHE A 320 9.25 -32.24 13.04
C PHE A 320 8.92 -33.28 11.98
N LEU A 321 8.31 -34.38 12.38
CA LEU A 321 7.66 -35.28 11.43
C LEU A 321 6.25 -34.75 11.17
N VAL A 322 5.95 -34.45 9.91
CA VAL A 322 4.68 -33.88 9.48
C VAL A 322 3.98 -34.81 8.51
N LYS A 323 2.68 -35.00 8.72
CA LYS A 323 1.80 -35.77 7.83
C LYS A 323 0.57 -34.97 7.43
N THR A 324 0.15 -35.17 6.19
CA THR A 324 -1.06 -34.60 5.63
C THR A 324 -1.75 -35.64 4.72
N ASN A 325 -2.93 -35.35 4.20
CA ASN A 325 -3.67 -36.26 3.33
C ASN A 325 -3.58 -35.81 1.86
N GLN A 326 -4.19 -36.58 0.95
CA GLN A 326 -4.16 -36.26 -0.49
C GLN A 326 -4.76 -34.90 -0.86
N TYR A 327 -5.58 -34.29 0.00
CA TYR A 327 -6.27 -33.04 -0.31
C TYR A 327 -5.39 -31.79 -0.13
N ALA A 328 -4.25 -31.90 0.54
CA ALA A 328 -3.30 -30.78 0.62
C ALA A 328 -2.62 -30.57 -0.73
N ILE A 329 -2.78 -29.40 -1.34
CA ILE A 329 -2.06 -29.02 -2.58
C ILE A 329 -0.83 -28.16 -2.32
N ASP A 330 -0.75 -27.57 -1.13
CA ASP A 330 0.40 -26.81 -0.66
C ASP A 330 0.58 -27.05 0.84
N MET A 331 1.81 -26.93 1.32
CA MET A 331 2.12 -26.94 2.74
C MET A 331 3.11 -25.82 3.03
N LYS A 332 2.73 -24.91 3.93
CA LYS A 332 3.55 -23.78 4.35
C LYS A 332 4.08 -24.01 5.75
N VAL A 333 5.33 -23.62 5.96
CA VAL A 333 6.01 -23.74 7.25
C VAL A 333 6.80 -22.49 7.58
N GLY A 334 7.07 -22.29 8.86
CA GLY A 334 7.90 -21.18 9.33
C GLY A 334 8.06 -21.20 10.84
N ALA A 335 8.88 -20.27 11.32
CA ALA A 335 9.22 -20.15 12.73
C ALA A 335 9.30 -18.68 13.13
N GLN A 336 8.88 -18.38 14.36
CA GLN A 336 8.91 -17.04 14.93
C GLN A 336 9.45 -17.09 16.36
N LEU A 337 10.33 -16.15 16.71
CA LEU A 337 10.76 -15.96 18.10
C LEU A 337 9.59 -15.46 18.94
N TRP A 338 9.34 -16.10 20.09
CA TRP A 338 8.29 -15.72 21.05
C TRP A 338 8.52 -14.30 21.59
N GLY A 339 9.78 -13.95 21.88
CA GLY A 339 10.18 -12.67 22.49
C GLY A 339 9.97 -11.42 21.64
N ASN A 340 9.29 -11.53 20.49
CA ASN A 340 8.83 -10.36 19.75
C ASN A 340 7.64 -9.73 20.52
N TYR A 341 7.83 -8.51 21.05
CA TYR A 341 6.86 -7.80 21.89
C TYR A 341 5.44 -7.75 21.29
N GLU A 342 5.33 -7.66 19.97
CA GLU A 342 4.02 -7.63 19.31
C GLU A 342 3.41 -9.04 19.22
N PHE A 343 4.22 -10.06 18.90
CA PHE A 343 3.75 -11.43 18.81
C PHE A 343 3.18 -11.92 20.13
N GLU A 344 3.89 -11.73 21.25
CA GLU A 344 3.41 -12.16 22.58
C GLU A 344 2.12 -11.43 23.00
N LYS A 345 1.98 -10.15 22.65
CA LYS A 345 0.84 -9.32 23.06
C LYS A 345 -0.45 -9.67 22.30
N TYR A 346 -0.31 -10.08 21.04
CA TYR A 346 -1.45 -10.30 20.13
C TYR A 346 -1.62 -11.77 19.74
N TRP A 347 -0.80 -12.68 20.29
CA TRP A 347 -0.99 -14.12 20.11
C TRP A 347 -2.27 -14.60 20.82
N ASP A 348 -3.24 -15.06 20.02
CA ASP A 348 -4.36 -15.87 20.51
C ASP A 348 -4.35 -17.21 19.76
N PRO A 349 -4.08 -18.35 20.45
CA PRO A 349 -4.07 -19.67 19.82
C PRO A 349 -5.42 -20.10 19.23
N ASN A 350 -6.49 -19.35 19.50
CA ASN A 350 -7.83 -19.57 18.96
C ASN A 350 -8.16 -18.62 17.78
N ASP A 351 -7.33 -17.62 17.49
CA ASP A 351 -7.52 -16.67 16.40
C ASP A 351 -6.35 -16.72 15.40
N TRP A 352 -6.47 -17.65 14.46
CA TRP A 352 -5.51 -17.82 13.39
C TRP A 352 -5.34 -16.60 12.47
N SER A 353 -6.33 -15.70 12.42
CA SER A 353 -6.26 -14.51 11.57
C SER A 353 -5.25 -13.50 12.09
N GLN A 354 -5.13 -13.35 13.41
CA GLN A 354 -4.10 -12.54 14.07
C GLN A 354 -2.74 -13.24 13.99
N ILE A 355 -2.72 -14.56 14.21
CA ILE A 355 -1.50 -15.36 14.12
C ILE A 355 -0.84 -15.26 12.73
N GLN A 356 -1.61 -15.33 11.65
CA GLN A 356 -1.09 -15.20 10.28
C GLN A 356 -0.40 -13.85 10.02
N ALA A 357 -0.84 -12.76 10.65
CA ALA A 357 -0.26 -11.43 10.46
C ALA A 357 1.17 -11.33 11.01
N PHE A 358 1.54 -12.15 12.00
CA PHE A 358 2.87 -12.15 12.59
C PHE A 358 3.82 -13.17 11.98
N PHE A 359 3.30 -14.20 11.30
CA PHE A 359 4.09 -15.15 10.54
C PHE A 359 4.40 -14.61 9.14
N LEU A 360 5.10 -13.46 9.09
CA LEU A 360 5.52 -12.79 7.85
C LEU A 360 6.46 -13.67 7.00
N TYR A 361 7.14 -14.64 7.60
CA TYR A 361 8.10 -15.52 6.94
C TYR A 361 7.60 -16.96 6.93
N ARG A 362 6.73 -17.25 5.96
CA ARG A 362 6.28 -18.60 5.66
C ARG A 362 6.67 -19.00 4.25
N THR A 363 7.25 -20.18 4.11
CA THR A 363 7.66 -20.72 2.82
C THR A 363 6.83 -21.96 2.50
N SER A 364 6.35 -22.04 1.27
CA SER A 364 5.84 -23.30 0.73
C SER A 364 6.98 -24.31 0.70
N VAL A 365 6.70 -25.53 1.12
CA VAL A 365 7.67 -26.63 1.00
C VAL A 365 7.78 -27.08 -0.45
N GLU A 366 8.89 -27.72 -0.79
CA GLU A 366 9.09 -28.34 -2.10
C GLU A 366 8.07 -29.44 -2.36
N GLU A 367 7.74 -29.67 -3.64
CA GLU A 367 6.75 -30.68 -4.07
C GLU A 367 7.08 -32.09 -3.55
N GLU A 368 8.37 -32.45 -3.51
CA GLU A 368 8.83 -33.73 -2.96
C GLU A 368 8.56 -33.85 -1.45
N THR A 369 8.72 -32.76 -0.70
CA THR A 369 8.42 -32.73 0.74
C THR A 369 6.92 -32.84 0.99
N LEU A 370 6.11 -32.15 0.19
CA LEU A 370 4.65 -32.30 0.25
C LEU A 370 4.21 -33.73 -0.11
N ALA A 371 4.80 -34.34 -1.14
CA ALA A 371 4.52 -35.72 -1.53
C ALA A 371 4.91 -36.72 -0.43
N ALA A 372 6.06 -36.51 0.24
CA ALA A 372 6.47 -37.30 1.39
C ALA A 372 5.53 -37.11 2.59
N ALA A 373 5.06 -35.88 2.84
CA ALA A 373 4.10 -35.61 3.92
C ALA A 373 2.75 -36.31 3.70
N LYS A 374 2.37 -36.60 2.45
CA LYS A 374 1.18 -37.39 2.10
C LYS A 374 1.36 -38.90 2.25
N SER A 375 2.59 -39.37 2.45
CA SER A 375 2.89 -40.80 2.61
C SER A 375 2.58 -41.28 4.03
N ALA A 376 2.55 -42.60 4.22
CA ALA A 376 2.36 -43.19 5.55
C ALA A 376 3.53 -42.86 6.50
N GLU A 377 4.73 -42.66 5.95
CA GLU A 377 5.95 -42.32 6.67
C GLU A 377 5.96 -40.85 7.12
N GLY A 378 5.46 -39.94 6.28
CA GLY A 378 5.49 -38.50 6.52
C GLY A 378 6.80 -37.83 6.04
N ALA A 379 6.86 -36.51 6.20
CA ALA A 379 8.04 -35.71 5.86
C ALA A 379 8.71 -35.16 7.12
N THR A 380 10.03 -35.22 7.18
CA THR A 380 10.80 -34.49 8.18
C THR A 380 10.99 -33.06 7.70
N ILE A 381 10.51 -32.09 8.49
CA ILE A 381 10.72 -30.67 8.25
C ILE A 381 11.73 -30.17 9.27
N SER A 382 12.84 -29.62 8.78
CA SER A 382 13.98 -29.18 9.59
C SER A 382 14.10 -27.66 9.57
N PHE A 383 14.22 -27.07 10.76
CA PHE A 383 14.55 -25.66 10.94
C PHE A 383 15.98 -25.56 11.50
N PRO A 384 17.00 -25.40 10.63
CA PRO A 384 18.39 -25.30 11.06
C PRO A 384 18.73 -23.89 11.60
N GLY A 385 19.86 -23.78 12.30
CA GLY A 385 20.40 -22.49 12.74
C GLY A 385 19.64 -21.85 13.91
N VAL A 386 18.83 -22.63 14.64
CA VAL A 386 18.00 -22.17 15.74
C VAL A 386 18.83 -22.01 17.01
N ASP A 387 18.65 -20.90 17.72
CA ASP A 387 19.28 -20.64 19.01
C ASP A 387 18.52 -21.31 20.17
N LYS A 388 19.12 -21.31 21.36
CA LYS A 388 18.45 -21.75 22.58
C LYS A 388 17.51 -20.67 23.13
N GLU A 389 16.61 -20.21 22.28
CA GLU A 389 15.59 -19.22 22.59
C GLU A 389 14.20 -19.87 22.50
N ASP A 390 13.17 -19.07 22.77
CA ASP A 390 11.78 -19.51 22.71
C ASP A 390 11.22 -19.26 21.31
N TYR A 391 10.75 -20.33 20.66
CA TYR A 391 10.26 -20.29 19.29
C TYR A 391 8.86 -20.87 19.18
N VAL A 392 8.07 -20.31 18.26
CA VAL A 392 6.85 -20.94 17.77
C VAL A 392 7.08 -21.36 16.32
N PHE A 393 6.87 -22.64 16.06
CA PHE A 393 6.89 -23.22 14.72
C PHE A 393 5.45 -23.37 14.25
N PHE A 394 5.19 -22.99 13.01
CA PHE A 394 3.86 -23.08 12.40
C PHE A 394 3.91 -23.99 11.16
N PHE A 395 2.78 -24.67 10.95
CA PHE A 395 2.52 -25.56 9.82
C PHE A 395 1.12 -25.27 9.30
N GLU A 396 0.96 -25.21 7.99
CA GLU A 396 -0.32 -24.98 7.33
C GLU A 396 -0.42 -25.89 6.10
N ALA A 397 -1.43 -26.76 6.05
CA ALA A 397 -1.78 -27.53 4.86
C ALA A 397 -2.97 -26.85 4.17
N ILE A 398 -2.86 -26.58 2.87
CA ILE A 398 -3.87 -25.84 2.09
C ILE A 398 -4.50 -26.79 1.08
N ASN A 399 -5.83 -26.84 1.01
CA ASN A 399 -6.53 -27.65 -0.01
C ASN A 399 -6.81 -26.89 -1.32
N GLU A 400 -7.37 -27.58 -2.32
CA GLU A 400 -7.73 -27.00 -3.64
C GLU A 400 -8.67 -25.79 -3.54
N GLU A 401 -9.48 -25.71 -2.50
CA GLU A 401 -10.42 -24.63 -2.25
C GLU A 401 -9.81 -23.51 -1.38
N ASN A 402 -8.47 -23.51 -1.20
CA ASN A 402 -7.71 -22.57 -0.38
C ASN A 402 -8.15 -22.52 1.10
N THR A 403 -8.58 -23.67 1.63
CA THR A 403 -8.92 -23.84 3.04
C THR A 403 -7.67 -24.31 3.80
N PRO A 404 -7.15 -23.49 4.73
CA PRO A 404 -5.99 -23.86 5.52
C PRO A 404 -6.39 -24.76 6.69
N THR A 405 -5.58 -25.78 6.96
CA THR A 405 -5.55 -26.53 8.22
C THR A 405 -4.24 -26.23 8.90
N GLN A 406 -4.31 -25.67 10.10
CA GLN A 406 -3.18 -25.00 10.73
C GLN A 406 -2.82 -25.64 12.07
N PHE A 407 -1.52 -25.66 12.34
CA PHE A 407 -0.96 -26.16 13.59
C PHE A 407 0.24 -25.29 13.99
N ALA A 408 0.37 -25.01 15.27
CA ALA A 408 1.52 -24.30 15.81
C ALA A 408 1.97 -24.93 17.12
N VAL A 409 3.28 -24.96 17.33
CA VAL A 409 3.91 -25.54 18.51
C VAL A 409 4.99 -24.60 19.03
N ARG A 410 4.94 -24.34 20.34
CA ARG A 410 5.96 -23.56 21.05
C ARG A 410 7.03 -24.51 21.58
N VAL A 411 8.29 -24.18 21.31
CA VAL A 411 9.47 -24.89 21.81
C VAL A 411 10.21 -23.94 22.75
N GLU A 412 10.11 -24.23 24.04
CA GLU A 412 10.76 -23.44 25.07
C GLU A 412 12.28 -23.68 25.11
N PRO A 413 13.08 -22.72 25.64
CA PRO A 413 14.52 -22.88 25.81
C PRO A 413 14.93 -24.14 26.60
N SER A 414 14.03 -24.64 27.45
CA SER A 414 14.22 -25.83 28.26
C SER A 414 14.32 -27.11 27.42
N ALA A 415 13.63 -27.17 26.27
CA ALA A 415 13.61 -28.33 25.38
C ALA A 415 14.99 -28.63 24.76
N PHE A 416 15.77 -27.58 24.49
CA PHE A 416 17.15 -27.68 23.97
C PHE A 416 18.16 -28.25 24.99
N ASN A 417 17.74 -28.56 26.21
CA ASN A 417 18.58 -29.32 27.15
C ASN A 417 18.51 -30.83 26.91
N ASN A 418 17.48 -31.31 26.20
CA ASN A 418 17.21 -32.73 25.95
C ASN A 418 17.57 -33.10 24.50
N VAL A 419 18.74 -32.66 24.04
CA VAL A 419 19.24 -32.90 22.68
C VAL A 419 19.44 -34.39 22.46
N GLN A 420 18.96 -34.91 21.32
CA GLN A 420 19.16 -36.30 20.90
C GLN A 420 20.51 -36.53 20.23
#